data_AF-A0A0C9U1T4-F1
#
_entry.id   AF-A0A0C9U1T4-F1
#
_cell.length_a   1.000
_cell.length_b   1.000
_cell.length_c   1.000
_cell.angle_alpha   90.00
_cell.angle_beta   90.00
_cell.angle_gamma   90.00
#
_symmetry.space_group_name_H-M   'P 1'
#
loop_
_entity.id
_entity.type
_entity.pdbx_description
1 polymer ?
#
loop_
_entity_poly.entity_id
_entity_poly.type
_entity_poly.pdbx_seq_one_letter_code
_entity_poly.pdbx_strand_id
1 'polypeptide(L)'
;MHVKILKYMTGRPPEVFASDRSPSLIAATQKRMPLTLKIYCLHHLDGNVQQNLRPVLDPLWDPFKIDFWGVYNATSPTAFDAGWTALTKKYPSAKAYLVRELYPCRENWAVAWLGFKFTCALGGPKVTATQLFHALNERTQAQTAKEQELVRQSSHRQHDTNLERLFVEPLALLRKHACPYALQTCHREMGLSVYYGVDVIQLPSRVRNWCMRDDFTNDNRFIAADWLMELVHKQALQIKRILRVSHMSTKTTHIMVQFTDGAYFCDCCMGSNLGLPCLHFFAALTRVQGMGFYITHIRTR
;
A
#
# COMPACT_ATOMS: atom_id res chain seq x y z
N MET A 1 14.21 25.39 -19.39
CA MET A 1 14.03 24.72 -18.09
C MET A 1 14.07 23.22 -18.32
N HIS A 2 15.19 22.57 -17.99
CA HIS A 2 15.46 21.17 -18.34
C HIS A 2 14.72 20.21 -17.40
N VAL A 3 13.63 19.61 -17.89
CA VAL A 3 13.00 18.45 -17.25
C VAL A 3 13.93 17.25 -17.51
N LYS A 4 14.71 16.84 -16.49
CA LYS A 4 15.43 15.56 -16.53
C LYS A 4 14.40 14.44 -16.39
N ILE A 5 13.86 13.99 -17.53
CA ILE A 5 13.16 12.71 -17.64
C ILE A 5 14.21 11.64 -17.36
N LEU A 6 14.02 10.88 -16.28
CA LEU A 6 14.88 9.76 -15.88
C LEU A 6 15.01 8.76 -17.03
N LYS A 7 16.10 8.88 -17.79
CA LYS A 7 16.67 7.80 -18.61
C LYS A 7 17.28 6.81 -17.62
N TYR A 8 16.50 5.85 -17.13
CA TYR A 8 16.96 4.53 -16.70
C TYR A 8 15.77 3.68 -16.25
N MET A 9 14.97 3.19 -17.20
CA MET A 9 14.05 2.08 -17.00
C MET A 9 13.92 1.32 -18.32
N THR A 10 14.79 0.34 -18.56
CA THR A 10 14.62 -0.86 -19.42
C THR A 10 13.90 -0.75 -20.79
N GLY A 11 13.73 0.44 -21.36
CA GLY A 11 12.87 0.67 -22.53
C GLY A 11 11.36 0.53 -22.27
N ARG A 12 10.93 0.37 -21.01
CA ARG A 12 9.50 0.22 -20.65
C ARG A 12 8.99 1.49 -19.94
N PRO A 13 7.76 1.95 -20.25
CA PRO A 13 7.16 3.05 -19.51
C PRO A 13 6.92 2.65 -18.04
N PRO A 14 6.98 3.60 -17.10
CA PRO A 14 6.72 3.32 -15.69
C PRO A 14 5.26 2.89 -15.48
N GLU A 15 5.00 2.01 -14.50
CA GLU A 15 3.64 1.63 -14.13
C GLU A 15 2.87 2.82 -13.52
N VAL A 16 3.58 3.67 -12.76
CA VAL A 16 3.02 4.81 -12.04
C VAL A 16 3.89 6.06 -12.26
N PHE A 17 3.27 7.20 -12.53
CA PHE A 17 3.93 8.49 -12.70
C PHE A 17 3.31 9.53 -11.75
N ALA A 18 4.10 9.97 -10.78
CA ALA A 18 3.69 11.00 -9.83
C ALA A 18 4.09 12.40 -10.33
N SER A 19 3.13 13.31 -10.42
CA SER A 19 3.39 14.71 -10.79
C SER A 19 2.44 15.67 -10.08
N ASP A 20 2.59 16.96 -10.29
CA ASP A 20 1.54 17.92 -9.96
C ASP A 20 0.31 17.77 -10.89
N ARG A 21 -0.70 18.63 -10.68
CA ARG A 21 -1.89 18.77 -11.54
C ARG A 21 -1.63 19.72 -12.74
N SER A 22 -0.41 19.76 -13.29
CA SER A 22 -0.12 20.57 -14.47
C SER A 22 -0.83 20.01 -15.72
N PRO A 23 -1.64 20.81 -16.46
CA PRO A 23 -2.30 20.37 -17.68
C PRO A 23 -1.33 19.85 -18.75
N SER A 24 -0.14 20.46 -18.87
CA SER A 24 0.86 20.05 -19.85
C SER A 24 1.43 18.66 -19.52
N LEU A 25 1.65 18.37 -18.24
CA LEU A 25 2.09 17.04 -17.80
C LEU A 25 0.97 16.00 -17.94
N ILE A 26 -0.29 16.35 -17.67
CA ILE A 26 -1.43 15.46 -17.92
C ILE A 26 -1.47 15.06 -19.41
N ALA A 27 -1.46 16.04 -20.31
CA ALA A 27 -1.52 15.79 -21.75
C ALA A 27 -0.30 15.00 -22.26
N ALA A 28 0.90 15.34 -21.77
CA ALA A 28 2.13 14.65 -22.17
C ALA A 28 2.15 13.19 -21.72
N THR A 29 1.74 12.90 -20.48
CA THR A 29 1.66 11.51 -19.97
C THR A 29 0.64 10.71 -20.77
N GLN A 30 -0.56 11.26 -20.99
CA GLN A 30 -1.59 10.59 -21.80
C GLN A 30 -1.11 10.29 -23.22
N LYS A 31 -0.35 11.20 -23.84
CA LYS A 31 0.16 11.02 -25.21
C LYS A 31 1.33 10.05 -25.31
N ARG A 32 2.27 10.08 -24.35
CA ARG A 32 3.54 9.35 -24.43
C ARG A 32 3.53 8.01 -23.68
N MET A 33 2.70 7.90 -22.65
CA MET A 33 2.67 6.76 -21.74
C MET A 33 1.20 6.47 -21.33
N PRO A 34 0.32 6.10 -22.29
CA PRO A 34 -1.13 5.99 -22.05
C PRO A 34 -1.50 4.88 -21.05
N LEU A 35 -0.61 3.91 -20.83
CA LEU A 35 -0.81 2.81 -19.89
C LEU A 35 -0.24 3.11 -18.49
N THR A 36 0.45 4.24 -18.31
CA THR A 36 1.01 4.64 -17.02
C THR A 36 -0.06 5.30 -16.17
N LEU A 37 -0.27 4.78 -14.96
CA LEU A 37 -1.16 5.41 -13.99
C LEU A 37 -0.55 6.73 -13.51
N LYS A 38 -1.24 7.84 -13.77
CA LYS A 38 -0.84 9.14 -13.22
C LYS A 38 -1.42 9.33 -11.83
N ILE A 39 -0.58 9.70 -10.88
CA ILE A 39 -1.00 10.09 -9.52
C ILE A 39 -0.50 11.49 -9.19
N TYR A 40 -1.16 12.17 -8.27
CA TYR A 40 -0.72 13.48 -7.79
C TYR A 40 0.26 13.35 -6.63
N CYS A 41 1.32 14.14 -6.73
CA CYS A 41 2.34 14.24 -5.70
C CYS A 41 1.76 14.85 -4.42
N LEU A 42 1.93 14.15 -3.29
CA LEU A 42 1.42 14.58 -1.98
C LEU A 42 1.98 15.93 -1.52
N HIS A 43 3.24 16.23 -1.83
CA HIS A 43 3.84 17.52 -1.50
C HIS A 43 3.11 18.68 -2.21
N HIS A 44 2.79 18.50 -3.49
CA HIS A 44 2.02 19.49 -4.25
C HIS A 44 0.56 19.52 -3.82
N LEU A 45 -0.02 18.38 -3.42
CA LEU A 45 -1.37 18.34 -2.85
C LEU A 45 -1.44 19.15 -1.55
N ASP A 46 -0.54 18.90 -0.58
CA ASP A 46 -0.48 19.64 0.70
C ASP A 46 -0.23 21.13 0.45
N GLY A 47 0.70 21.45 -0.46
CA GLY A 47 0.97 22.83 -0.86
C GLY A 47 -0.25 23.54 -1.43
N ASN A 48 -0.97 22.91 -2.36
CA ASN A 48 -2.17 23.48 -2.97
C ASN A 48 -3.31 23.62 -1.97
N VAL A 49 -3.51 22.62 -1.10
CA VAL A 49 -4.49 22.65 -0.01
C VAL A 49 -4.16 23.79 0.95
N GLN A 50 -2.91 23.94 1.35
CA GLN A 50 -2.48 25.04 2.23
C GLN A 50 -2.67 26.41 1.59
N GLN A 51 -2.25 26.59 0.34
CA GLN A 51 -2.37 27.88 -0.34
C GLN A 51 -3.82 28.34 -0.52
N ASN A 52 -4.73 27.43 -0.87
CA ASN A 52 -6.11 27.78 -1.18
C ASN A 52 -7.03 27.78 0.05
N LEU A 53 -6.75 26.95 1.05
CA LEU A 53 -7.67 26.73 2.17
C LEU A 53 -7.22 27.38 3.48
N ARG A 54 -5.92 27.52 3.74
CA ARG A 54 -5.46 28.14 4.99
C ARG A 54 -5.99 29.57 5.19
N PRO A 55 -5.98 30.47 4.18
CA PRO A 55 -6.49 31.83 4.36
C PRO A 55 -7.98 31.91 4.69
N VAL A 56 -8.78 30.93 4.25
CA VAL A 56 -10.25 30.91 4.43
C VAL A 56 -10.69 30.01 5.59
N LEU A 57 -9.74 29.32 6.22
CA LEU A 57 -9.99 28.42 7.33
C LEU A 57 -9.31 28.84 8.62
N ASP A 58 -8.42 29.82 8.65
CA ASP A 58 -7.85 30.31 9.92
C ASP A 58 -8.99 30.86 10.80
N PRO A 59 -9.23 30.38 12.05
CA PRO A 59 -8.37 29.55 12.94
C PRO A 59 -8.62 28.03 12.93
N LEU A 60 -9.57 27.53 12.15
CA LEU A 60 -9.94 26.11 11.98
C LEU A 60 -8.95 25.30 11.11
N TRP A 61 -7.82 25.87 10.70
CA TRP A 61 -6.87 25.22 9.79
C TRP A 61 -6.31 23.89 10.30
N ASP A 62 -5.86 23.83 11.56
CA ASP A 62 -5.25 22.62 12.11
C ASP A 62 -6.27 21.47 12.28
N PRO A 63 -7.47 21.69 12.84
CA PRO A 63 -8.54 20.69 12.83
C PRO A 63 -8.91 20.24 11.42
N PHE A 64 -9.00 21.17 10.46
CA PHE A 64 -9.28 20.82 9.07
C PHE A 64 -8.19 19.91 8.49
N LYS A 65 -6.91 20.22 8.72
CA LYS A 65 -5.80 19.43 8.18
C LYS A 65 -5.84 18.00 8.71
N ILE A 66 -6.16 17.80 9.99
CA ILE A 66 -6.34 16.46 10.58
C ILE A 66 -7.49 15.73 9.89
N ASP A 67 -8.67 16.36 9.79
CA ASP A 67 -9.84 15.75 9.17
C ASP A 67 -9.59 15.42 7.68
N PHE A 68 -8.96 16.33 6.93
CA PHE A 68 -8.63 16.15 5.52
C PHE A 68 -7.72 14.94 5.31
N TRP A 69 -6.66 14.81 6.10
CA TRP A 69 -5.77 13.65 6.01
C TRP A 69 -6.41 12.35 6.53
N GLY A 70 -7.40 12.45 7.42
CA GLY A 70 -8.27 11.33 7.76
C GLY A 70 -9.07 10.84 6.56
N VAL A 71 -9.71 11.75 5.81
CA VAL A 71 -10.47 11.41 4.60
C VAL A 71 -9.55 10.91 3.47
N TYR A 72 -8.37 11.50 3.30
CA TYR A 72 -7.35 11.02 2.37
C TYR A 72 -7.02 9.53 2.58
N ASN A 73 -6.91 9.10 3.85
CA ASN A 73 -6.59 7.73 4.25
C ASN A 73 -7.82 6.81 4.34
N ALA A 74 -8.98 7.20 3.81
CA ALA A 74 -10.17 6.35 3.82
C ALA A 74 -9.89 5.01 3.12
N THR A 75 -10.40 3.93 3.72
CA THR A 75 -10.14 2.54 3.32
C THR A 75 -11.00 2.08 2.13
N SER A 76 -12.02 2.84 1.75
CA SER A 76 -12.88 2.56 0.60
C SER A 76 -13.44 3.86 -0.01
N PRO A 77 -13.89 3.84 -1.29
CA PRO A 77 -14.57 4.97 -1.90
C PRO A 77 -15.80 5.43 -1.11
N THR A 78 -16.57 4.49 -0.57
CA THR A 78 -17.75 4.78 0.25
C THR A 78 -17.37 5.50 1.55
N ALA A 79 -16.34 5.02 2.25
CA ALA A 79 -15.81 5.69 3.44
C ALA A 79 -15.24 7.08 3.10
N PHE A 80 -14.58 7.21 1.95
CA PHE A 80 -14.10 8.49 1.45
C PHE A 80 -15.26 9.45 1.21
N ASP A 81 -16.29 9.06 0.46
CA ASP A 81 -17.42 9.92 0.11
C ASP A 81 -18.23 10.34 1.35
N ALA A 82 -18.41 9.44 2.31
CA ALA A 82 -19.01 9.76 3.61
C ALA A 82 -18.16 10.78 4.39
N GLY A 83 -16.85 10.52 4.51
CA GLY A 83 -15.91 11.43 5.16
C GLY A 83 -15.81 12.79 4.46
N TRP A 84 -15.85 12.82 3.13
CA TRP A 84 -15.81 14.02 2.32
C TRP A 84 -17.08 14.86 2.49
N THR A 85 -18.23 14.21 2.55
CA THR A 85 -19.52 14.87 2.86
C THR A 85 -19.49 15.48 4.25
N ALA A 86 -18.97 14.77 5.26
CA ALA A 86 -18.81 15.30 6.61
C ALA A 86 -17.82 16.48 6.64
N LEU A 87 -16.69 16.38 5.95
CA LEU A 87 -15.66 17.41 5.84
C LEU A 87 -16.22 18.70 5.23
N THR A 88 -16.93 18.59 4.09
CA THR A 88 -17.51 19.76 3.40
C THR A 88 -18.67 20.39 4.16
N LYS A 89 -19.37 19.62 5.01
CA LYS A 89 -20.39 20.14 5.93
C LYS A 89 -19.76 20.87 7.13
N LYS A 90 -18.67 20.33 7.68
CA LYS A 90 -17.94 20.91 8.83
C LYS A 90 -17.18 22.18 8.47
N TYR A 91 -16.66 22.27 7.24
CA TYR A 91 -15.87 23.41 6.75
C TYR A 91 -16.50 24.03 5.49
N PRO A 92 -17.62 24.78 5.63
CA PRO A 92 -18.36 25.31 4.49
C PRO A 92 -17.54 26.32 3.66
N SER A 93 -16.62 27.08 4.27
CA SER A 93 -15.74 28.02 3.55
C SER A 93 -14.76 27.32 2.61
N ALA A 94 -14.36 26.08 2.91
CA ALA A 94 -13.50 25.28 2.04
C ALA A 94 -14.26 24.55 0.92
N LYS A 95 -15.60 24.45 1.03
CA LYS A 95 -16.44 23.61 0.17
C LYS A 95 -16.25 23.89 -1.31
N ALA A 96 -16.12 25.16 -1.71
CA ALA A 96 -15.97 25.54 -3.10
C ALA A 96 -14.72 24.89 -3.73
N TYR A 97 -13.57 25.01 -3.08
CA TYR A 97 -12.32 24.41 -3.54
C TYR A 97 -12.34 22.88 -3.43
N LEU A 98 -12.82 22.33 -2.31
CA LEU A 98 -12.91 20.88 -2.13
C LEU A 98 -13.76 20.22 -3.24
N VAL A 99 -14.98 20.73 -3.47
CA VAL A 99 -15.93 20.12 -4.41
C VAL A 99 -15.54 20.36 -5.87
N ARG A 100 -15.03 21.55 -6.22
CA ARG A 100 -14.71 21.89 -7.61
C ARG A 100 -13.32 21.42 -8.04
N GLU A 101 -12.34 21.50 -7.16
CA GLU A 101 -10.94 21.24 -7.53
C GLU A 101 -10.47 19.84 -7.14
N LEU A 102 -10.70 19.40 -5.90
CA LEU A 102 -10.11 18.17 -5.39
C LEU A 102 -10.96 16.93 -5.62
N TYR A 103 -12.27 17.00 -5.41
CA TYR A 103 -13.16 15.84 -5.54
C TYR A 103 -13.20 15.22 -6.94
N PRO A 104 -13.24 15.98 -8.05
CA PRO A 104 -13.30 15.41 -9.40
C PRO A 104 -12.07 14.59 -9.78
N CYS A 105 -10.96 14.79 -9.07
CA CYS A 105 -9.69 14.14 -9.34
C CYS A 105 -9.22 13.23 -8.20
N ARG A 106 -10.11 12.87 -7.26
CA ARG A 106 -9.83 12.05 -6.06
C ARG A 106 -9.16 10.72 -6.35
N GLU A 107 -9.48 10.11 -7.48
CA GLU A 107 -8.89 8.82 -7.90
C GLU A 107 -7.38 8.90 -8.16
N ASN A 108 -6.85 10.11 -8.38
CA ASN A 108 -5.44 10.34 -8.62
C ASN A 108 -4.66 10.66 -7.35
N TRP A 109 -5.27 10.74 -6.17
CA TRP A 109 -4.55 11.10 -4.96
C TRP A 109 -5.03 10.42 -3.68
N ALA A 110 -6.29 10.02 -3.55
CA ALA A 110 -6.79 9.42 -2.30
C ALA A 110 -6.44 7.92 -2.18
N VAL A 111 -6.19 7.46 -0.95
CA VAL A 111 -5.78 6.08 -0.66
C VAL A 111 -6.83 5.07 -1.08
N ALA A 112 -8.12 5.39 -0.99
CA ALA A 112 -9.21 4.52 -1.43
C ALA A 112 -9.06 4.01 -2.89
N TRP A 113 -8.42 4.79 -3.77
CA TRP A 113 -8.17 4.41 -5.18
C TRP A 113 -6.72 4.02 -5.46
N LEU A 114 -5.77 4.46 -4.63
CA LEU A 114 -4.33 4.26 -4.87
C LEU A 114 -3.66 3.26 -3.95
N GLY A 115 -4.28 2.91 -2.82
CA GLY A 115 -3.69 2.11 -1.75
C GLY A 115 -3.35 0.66 -2.14
N PHE A 116 -3.84 0.22 -3.31
CA PHE A 116 -3.53 -1.09 -3.91
C PHE A 116 -2.57 -1.00 -5.11
N LYS A 117 -2.06 0.21 -5.43
CA LYS A 117 -1.11 0.45 -6.51
C LYS A 117 0.28 0.60 -5.92
N PHE A 118 1.26 -0.05 -6.54
CA PHE A 118 2.66 0.12 -6.14
C PHE A 118 3.10 1.56 -6.42
N THR A 119 3.09 2.40 -5.39
CA THR A 119 3.75 3.70 -5.41
C THR A 119 5.09 3.52 -4.71
N CYS A 120 6.19 3.46 -5.46
CA CYS A 120 7.52 3.44 -4.86
C CYS A 120 7.68 4.69 -3.98
N ALA A 121 7.58 4.50 -2.67
CA ALA A 121 7.69 5.47 -1.59
C ALA A 121 7.14 6.88 -1.91
N LEU A 122 5.87 7.14 -1.63
CA LEU A 122 5.43 8.51 -1.35
C LEU A 122 5.64 8.76 0.15
N GLY A 123 6.73 9.45 0.50
CA GLY A 123 7.00 9.81 1.90
C GLY A 123 6.03 10.85 2.43
N GLY A 124 5.91 10.88 3.75
CA GLY A 124 4.97 11.74 4.49
C GLY A 124 5.25 13.25 4.36
N PRO A 125 4.41 14.08 5.02
CA PRO A 125 4.24 15.51 4.75
C PRO A 125 5.45 16.43 5.03
N LYS A 126 6.58 15.90 5.51
CA LYS A 126 7.80 16.68 5.85
C LYS A 126 8.98 16.46 4.92
N VAL A 127 8.85 15.63 3.87
CA VAL A 127 9.97 15.25 3.01
C VAL A 127 9.70 15.74 1.59
N THR A 128 10.53 16.66 1.09
CA THR A 128 10.45 17.09 -0.32
C THR A 128 10.80 15.93 -1.24
N ALA A 129 10.32 15.92 -2.50
CA ALA A 129 10.64 14.87 -3.46
C ALA A 129 12.16 14.70 -3.67
N THR A 130 12.92 15.80 -3.56
CA THR A 130 14.39 15.81 -3.58
C THR A 130 15.00 15.20 -2.33
N GLN A 131 14.50 15.52 -1.13
CA GLN A 131 14.93 14.87 0.12
C GLN A 131 14.53 13.41 0.16
N LEU A 132 13.43 13.03 -0.50
CA LEU A 132 13.01 11.64 -0.60
C LEU A 132 13.90 10.88 -1.60
N PHE A 133 14.27 11.49 -2.72
CA PHE A 133 15.22 10.97 -3.69
C PHE A 133 16.64 10.85 -3.10
N HIS A 134 17.11 11.86 -2.38
CA HIS A 134 18.37 11.80 -1.63
C HIS A 134 18.26 10.79 -0.48
N ALA A 135 17.17 10.74 0.29
CA ALA A 135 16.98 9.72 1.30
C ALA A 135 16.84 8.32 0.71
N LEU A 136 16.36 8.14 -0.53
CA LEU A 136 16.30 6.85 -1.23
C LEU A 136 17.68 6.47 -1.80
N ASN A 137 18.47 7.41 -2.30
CA ASN A 137 19.84 7.17 -2.78
C ASN A 137 20.83 7.00 -1.63
N GLU A 138 20.74 7.82 -0.58
CA GLU A 138 21.44 7.68 0.68
C GLU A 138 20.95 6.45 1.43
N ARG A 139 19.65 6.11 1.43
CA ARG A 139 19.23 4.78 1.88
C ARG A 139 19.84 3.71 1.00
N THR A 140 19.92 3.83 -0.32
CA THR A 140 20.52 2.78 -1.14
C THR A 140 22.01 2.60 -0.85
N GLN A 141 22.78 3.68 -0.67
CA GLN A 141 24.22 3.63 -0.38
C GLN A 141 24.51 3.32 1.11
N ALA A 142 23.79 3.95 2.04
CA ALA A 142 23.90 3.69 3.48
C ALA A 142 23.23 2.39 3.91
N GLN A 143 22.20 1.89 3.21
CA GLN A 143 21.71 0.50 3.33
C GLN A 143 22.78 -0.43 2.82
N THR A 144 23.43 -0.19 1.68
CA THR A 144 24.51 -1.12 1.24
C THR A 144 25.62 -1.24 2.29
N ALA A 145 26.03 -0.14 2.93
CA ALA A 145 27.06 -0.14 3.97
C ALA A 145 26.57 -0.64 5.35
N LYS A 146 25.42 -0.16 5.86
CA LYS A 146 24.85 -0.64 7.13
C LYS A 146 24.27 -2.06 7.02
N GLU A 147 23.78 -2.49 5.85
CA GLU A 147 23.30 -3.86 5.61
C GLU A 147 24.46 -4.83 5.46
N GLN A 148 25.61 -4.43 4.90
CA GLN A 148 26.82 -5.27 5.00
C GLN A 148 27.25 -5.46 6.46
N GLU A 149 27.16 -4.40 7.27
CA GLU A 149 27.47 -4.45 8.70
C GLU A 149 26.38 -5.21 9.51
N LEU A 150 25.11 -5.05 9.19
CA LEU A 150 23.98 -5.78 9.81
C LEU A 150 23.88 -7.23 9.34
N VAL A 151 24.25 -7.57 8.10
CA VAL A 151 24.40 -8.95 7.64
C VAL A 151 25.55 -9.61 8.39
N ARG A 152 26.68 -8.90 8.60
CA ARG A 152 27.72 -9.33 9.54
C ARG A 152 27.14 -9.55 10.93
N GLN A 153 26.51 -8.56 11.54
CA GLN A 153 26.00 -8.66 12.92
C GLN A 153 24.84 -9.66 13.10
N SER A 154 23.99 -9.87 12.09
CA SER A 154 22.91 -10.86 12.11
C SER A 154 23.40 -12.27 11.83
N SER A 155 24.45 -12.46 11.03
CA SER A 155 25.15 -13.75 10.95
C SER A 155 25.77 -14.17 12.30
N HIS A 156 26.05 -13.19 13.18
CA HIS A 156 26.52 -13.43 14.55
C HIS A 156 25.41 -13.59 15.60
N ARG A 157 24.15 -13.19 15.31
CA ARG A 157 23.02 -13.46 16.21
C ARG A 157 22.49 -14.84 15.85
N GLN A 158 22.48 -15.77 16.79
CA GLN A 158 21.79 -17.05 16.63
C GLN A 158 20.37 -16.76 16.13
N HIS A 159 20.10 -17.10 14.86
CA HIS A 159 18.76 -17.04 14.30
C HIS A 159 17.84 -17.84 15.21
N ASP A 160 16.62 -17.35 15.46
CA ASP A 160 15.63 -18.07 16.24
C ASP A 160 15.36 -19.40 15.52
N THR A 161 15.93 -20.48 16.06
CA THR A 161 15.92 -21.81 15.44
C THR A 161 14.52 -22.31 15.09
N ASN A 162 13.48 -21.74 15.72
CA ASN A 162 12.10 -22.06 15.43
C ASN A 162 11.60 -21.44 14.11
N LEU A 163 12.02 -20.22 13.76
CA LEU A 163 11.64 -19.60 12.49
C LEU A 163 12.32 -20.29 11.30
N GLU A 164 13.60 -20.65 11.46
CA GLU A 164 14.33 -21.42 10.45
C GLU A 164 13.64 -22.75 10.14
N ARG A 165 13.06 -23.41 11.16
CA ARG A 165 12.32 -24.66 10.99
C ARG A 165 10.94 -24.46 10.35
N LEU A 166 10.25 -23.37 10.66
CA LEU A 166 8.92 -23.08 10.11
C LEU A 166 8.95 -22.57 8.66
N PHE A 167 10.02 -21.87 8.27
CA PHE A 167 10.12 -21.19 6.98
C PHE A 167 11.37 -21.59 6.19
N VAL A 168 11.80 -22.86 6.29
CA VAL A 168 13.00 -23.39 5.62
C VAL A 168 13.08 -22.98 4.15
N GLU A 169 12.06 -23.36 3.37
CA GLU A 169 12.01 -23.14 1.92
C GLU A 169 11.91 -21.64 1.55
N PRO A 170 10.99 -20.84 2.13
CA PRO A 170 10.98 -19.38 1.92
C PRO A 170 12.31 -18.69 2.26
N LEU A 171 12.93 -19.04 3.38
CA LEU A 171 14.20 -18.43 3.81
C LEU A 171 15.35 -18.81 2.89
N ALA A 172 15.41 -20.06 2.40
CA ALA A 172 16.40 -20.49 1.42
C ALA A 172 16.29 -19.66 0.13
N LEU A 173 15.07 -19.48 -0.40
CA LEU A 173 14.83 -18.66 -1.58
C LEU A 173 15.16 -17.18 -1.36
N LEU A 174 14.77 -16.61 -0.21
CA LEU A 174 15.07 -15.23 0.15
C LEU A 174 16.59 -14.98 0.25
N ARG A 175 17.33 -15.87 0.93
CA ARG A 175 18.79 -15.75 1.05
C ARG A 175 19.50 -15.82 -0.30
N LYS A 176 18.97 -16.63 -1.22
CA LYS A 176 19.56 -16.83 -2.54
C LYS A 176 19.26 -15.69 -3.52
N HIS A 177 18.08 -15.07 -3.41
CA HIS A 177 17.55 -14.20 -4.47
C HIS A 177 17.13 -12.80 -4.03
N ALA A 178 16.85 -12.58 -2.75
CA ALA A 178 16.34 -11.30 -2.27
C ALA A 178 17.49 -10.38 -1.83
N CYS A 179 17.28 -9.06 -1.97
CA CYS A 179 18.20 -8.09 -1.38
C CYS A 179 18.09 -8.07 0.15
N PRO A 180 19.12 -7.58 0.88
CA PRO A 180 19.12 -7.62 2.35
C PRO A 180 17.88 -6.96 2.98
N TYR A 181 17.42 -5.82 2.44
CA TYR A 181 16.17 -5.18 2.89
C TYR A 181 14.96 -6.11 2.82
N ALA A 182 14.78 -6.80 1.68
CA ALA A 182 13.65 -7.71 1.48
C ALA A 182 13.77 -8.94 2.40
N LEU A 183 14.97 -9.51 2.52
CA LEU A 183 15.26 -10.62 3.44
C LEU A 183 14.95 -10.24 4.90
N GLN A 184 15.47 -9.11 5.39
CA GLN A 184 15.27 -8.67 6.76
C GLN A 184 13.81 -8.33 7.06
N THR A 185 13.13 -7.66 6.12
CA THR A 185 11.71 -7.34 6.27
C THR A 185 10.89 -8.63 6.32
N CYS A 186 11.10 -9.57 5.39
CA CYS A 186 10.40 -10.86 5.40
C CYS A 186 10.66 -11.65 6.69
N HIS A 187 11.91 -11.67 7.18
CA HIS A 187 12.24 -12.36 8.43
C HIS A 187 11.50 -11.76 9.63
N ARG A 188 11.34 -10.42 9.69
CA ARG A 188 10.52 -9.77 10.72
C ARG A 188 9.05 -10.15 10.60
N GLU A 189 8.49 -10.06 9.39
CA GLU A 189 7.09 -10.41 9.12
C GLU A 189 6.79 -11.90 9.44
N MET A 190 7.71 -12.82 9.14
CA MET A 190 7.64 -14.22 9.56
C MET A 190 7.58 -14.36 11.09
N GLY A 191 8.44 -13.64 11.81
CA GLY A 191 8.46 -13.65 13.28
C GLY A 191 7.15 -13.16 13.90
N LEU A 192 6.52 -12.14 13.32
CA LEU A 192 5.23 -11.62 13.80
C LEU A 192 4.05 -12.52 13.41
N SER A 193 4.17 -13.27 12.32
CA SER A 193 3.09 -14.10 11.79
C SER A 193 2.66 -15.25 12.72
N VAL A 194 3.52 -15.66 13.66
CA VAL A 194 3.24 -16.78 14.57
C VAL A 194 2.10 -16.45 15.53
N TYR A 195 1.84 -15.17 15.80
CA TYR A 195 0.78 -14.67 16.68
C TYR A 195 -0.59 -14.54 16.00
N TYR A 196 -0.72 -15.02 14.76
CA TYR A 196 -1.96 -14.94 13.98
C TYR A 196 -2.54 -16.32 13.70
N GLY A 197 -3.84 -16.47 13.94
CA GLY A 197 -4.65 -17.60 13.47
C GLY A 197 -5.17 -17.36 12.06
N VAL A 198 -5.48 -18.44 11.33
CA VAL A 198 -6.00 -18.36 9.96
C VAL A 198 -7.20 -19.28 9.81
N ASP A 199 -8.34 -18.71 9.44
CA ASP A 199 -9.55 -19.44 9.10
C ASP A 199 -9.82 -19.34 7.59
N VAL A 200 -10.21 -20.45 6.96
CA VAL A 200 -10.70 -20.43 5.59
C VAL A 200 -12.17 -20.01 5.60
N ILE A 201 -12.45 -18.82 5.06
CA ILE A 201 -13.83 -18.38 4.79
C ILE A 201 -14.20 -18.95 3.42
N GLN A 202 -14.86 -20.11 3.40
CA GLN A 202 -15.42 -20.63 2.15
C GLN A 202 -16.52 -19.70 1.62
N LEU A 203 -16.54 -19.48 0.31
CA LEU A 203 -17.75 -19.09 -0.42
C LEU A 203 -18.52 -20.37 -0.77
N PRO A 204 -19.76 -20.55 -0.29
CA PRO A 204 -20.63 -21.59 -0.81
C PRO A 204 -20.87 -21.39 -2.31
N SER A 205 -21.03 -22.50 -3.04
CA SER A 205 -21.49 -22.48 -4.42
C SER A 205 -22.80 -21.67 -4.48
N ARG A 206 -22.82 -20.58 -5.26
CA ARG A 206 -23.97 -19.67 -5.52
C ARG A 206 -24.16 -18.45 -4.60
N VAL A 207 -23.25 -18.11 -3.69
CA VAL A 207 -23.32 -16.81 -2.99
C VAL A 207 -22.93 -15.67 -3.94
N ARG A 208 -23.90 -14.79 -4.25
CA ARG A 208 -23.75 -13.66 -5.20
C ARG A 208 -23.44 -12.32 -4.53
N ASN A 209 -23.50 -12.21 -3.20
CA ASN A 209 -23.48 -10.93 -2.49
C ASN A 209 -22.72 -11.05 -1.17
N TRP A 210 -21.70 -10.22 -0.98
CA TRP A 210 -21.02 -10.03 0.29
C TRP A 210 -21.67 -8.86 1.03
N CYS A 211 -22.58 -9.15 1.96
CA CYS A 211 -22.97 -8.15 2.96
C CYS A 211 -22.07 -8.34 4.18
N MET A 212 -20.76 -8.13 4.02
CA MET A 212 -19.87 -8.04 5.19
C MET A 212 -20.16 -6.68 5.83
N ARG A 213 -20.85 -6.69 6.97
CA ARG A 213 -20.74 -5.54 7.89
C ARG A 213 -19.28 -5.50 8.32
N ASP A 214 -18.66 -4.33 8.19
CA ASP A 214 -17.26 -4.09 8.50
C ASP A 214 -17.08 -4.10 10.03
N ASP A 215 -17.35 -5.24 10.67
CA ASP A 215 -17.36 -5.44 12.13
C ASP A 215 -15.93 -5.65 12.67
N PHE A 216 -14.94 -5.20 11.90
CA PHE A 216 -13.57 -5.62 12.08
C PHE A 216 -12.71 -4.45 12.61
N THR A 217 -12.10 -4.65 13.76
CA THR A 217 -11.14 -3.71 14.35
C THR A 217 -9.73 -4.02 13.82
N ASN A 218 -8.95 -3.00 13.44
CA ASN A 218 -7.64 -3.23 12.86
C ASN A 218 -6.60 -2.15 13.14
N ASP A 219 -5.37 -2.60 13.37
CA ASP A 219 -4.20 -1.77 13.72
C ASP A 219 -3.45 -1.23 12.47
N ASN A 220 -3.68 -1.77 11.25
CA ASN A 220 -2.99 -1.37 9.99
C ASN A 220 -3.77 -1.71 8.68
N ARG A 221 -5.08 -1.49 8.60
CA ARG A 221 -5.85 -1.67 7.34
C ARG A 221 -5.56 -0.57 6.32
N PHE A 222 -5.35 -0.97 5.06
CA PHE A 222 -5.19 -0.03 3.95
C PHE A 222 -6.40 0.00 3.02
N ILE A 223 -7.10 -1.12 2.86
CA ILE A 223 -8.39 -1.18 2.14
C ILE A 223 -9.45 -1.95 2.92
N ALA A 224 -10.71 -1.61 2.72
CA ALA A 224 -11.84 -2.35 3.28
C ALA A 224 -12.07 -3.67 2.53
N ALA A 225 -12.62 -4.67 3.23
CA ALA A 225 -12.78 -6.01 2.69
C ALA A 225 -13.83 -6.07 1.55
N ASP A 226 -14.93 -5.34 1.68
CA ASP A 226 -15.95 -5.18 0.63
C ASP A 226 -15.34 -4.56 -0.65
N TRP A 227 -14.55 -3.51 -0.49
CA TRP A 227 -13.86 -2.85 -1.60
C TRP A 227 -12.83 -3.76 -2.29
N LEU A 228 -12.08 -4.55 -1.51
CA LEU A 228 -11.20 -5.58 -2.08
C LEU A 228 -11.98 -6.55 -2.97
N MET A 229 -13.15 -7.01 -2.52
CA MET A 229 -13.98 -7.94 -3.29
C MET A 229 -14.54 -7.28 -4.57
N GLU A 230 -14.90 -6.00 -4.51
CA GLU A 230 -15.27 -5.25 -5.72
C GLU A 230 -14.11 -5.14 -6.72
N LEU A 231 -12.89 -4.86 -6.25
CA LEU A 231 -11.71 -4.80 -7.10
C LEU A 231 -11.43 -6.14 -7.80
N VAL A 232 -11.54 -7.24 -7.05
CA VAL A 232 -11.38 -8.61 -7.57
C VAL A 232 -12.44 -8.90 -8.64
N HIS A 233 -13.70 -8.53 -8.40
CA HIS A 233 -14.79 -8.72 -9.35
C HIS A 233 -14.58 -7.90 -10.63
N LYS A 234 -14.21 -6.61 -10.51
CA LYS A 234 -13.93 -5.72 -11.64
C LYS A 234 -12.79 -6.22 -12.53
N GLN A 235 -11.82 -6.91 -11.96
CA GLN A 235 -10.68 -7.46 -12.68
C GLN A 235 -10.89 -8.90 -13.20
N ALA A 236 -12.09 -9.46 -13.00
CA ALA A 236 -12.43 -10.84 -13.38
C ALA A 236 -11.44 -11.90 -12.83
N LEU A 237 -10.82 -11.62 -11.69
CA LEU A 237 -9.86 -12.54 -11.06
C LEU A 237 -10.60 -13.71 -10.41
N GLN A 238 -10.13 -14.93 -10.67
CA GLN A 238 -10.72 -16.13 -10.12
C GLN A 238 -10.21 -16.40 -8.70
N ILE A 239 -11.12 -16.36 -7.74
CA ILE A 239 -10.81 -16.59 -6.33
C ILE A 239 -10.73 -18.09 -6.08
N LYS A 240 -9.60 -18.55 -5.54
CA LYS A 240 -9.43 -19.92 -5.04
C LYS A 240 -9.97 -20.07 -3.63
N ARG A 241 -9.68 -19.11 -2.74
CA ARG A 241 -10.17 -19.07 -1.36
C ARG A 241 -10.00 -17.69 -0.74
N ILE A 242 -10.75 -17.45 0.32
CA ILE A 242 -10.65 -16.26 1.16
C ILE A 242 -10.27 -16.70 2.56
N LEU A 243 -9.36 -15.96 3.17
CA LEU A 243 -8.75 -16.28 4.45
C LEU A 243 -8.99 -15.13 5.40
N ARG A 244 -9.47 -15.45 6.61
CA ARG A 244 -9.49 -14.53 7.74
C ARG A 244 -8.25 -14.78 8.56
N VAL A 245 -7.42 -13.76 8.69
CA VAL A 245 -6.20 -13.80 9.48
C VAL A 245 -6.42 -12.96 10.73
N SER A 246 -6.37 -13.57 11.90
CA SER A 246 -6.77 -12.92 13.16
C SER A 246 -5.64 -12.92 14.17
N HIS A 247 -5.32 -11.78 14.75
CA HIS A 247 -4.36 -11.69 15.84
C HIS A 247 -4.91 -12.43 17.07
N MET A 248 -4.12 -13.32 17.67
CA MET A 248 -4.61 -14.24 18.68
C MET A 248 -5.07 -13.54 19.97
N SER A 249 -4.41 -12.45 20.38
CA SER A 249 -4.77 -11.69 21.59
C SER A 249 -5.83 -10.60 21.31
N THR A 250 -5.51 -9.60 20.48
CA THR A 250 -6.38 -8.45 20.19
C THR A 250 -7.64 -8.79 19.41
N LYS A 251 -7.68 -9.98 18.76
CA LYS A 251 -8.75 -10.37 17.82
C LYS A 251 -8.88 -9.45 16.61
N THR A 252 -7.91 -8.56 16.37
CA THR A 252 -7.78 -7.78 15.13
C THR A 252 -7.79 -8.73 13.93
N THR A 253 -8.57 -8.41 12.88
CA THR A 253 -8.74 -9.31 11.73
C THR A 253 -8.43 -8.67 10.38
N HIS A 254 -7.85 -9.48 9.50
CA HIS A 254 -7.48 -9.15 8.13
C HIS A 254 -8.08 -10.15 7.15
N ILE A 255 -8.43 -9.68 5.96
CA ILE A 255 -8.85 -10.51 4.84
C ILE A 255 -7.70 -10.66 3.84
N MET A 256 -7.48 -11.91 3.44
CA MET A 256 -6.56 -12.25 2.36
C MET A 256 -7.27 -13.13 1.34
N VAL A 257 -7.16 -12.75 0.07
CA VAL A 257 -7.72 -13.49 -1.07
C VAL A 257 -6.58 -14.22 -1.76
N GLN A 258 -6.72 -15.52 -1.98
CA GLN A 258 -5.83 -16.30 -2.84
C GLN A 258 -6.52 -16.57 -4.16
N PHE A 259 -5.83 -16.32 -5.27
CA PHE A 259 -6.31 -16.56 -6.62
C PHE A 259 -5.93 -17.95 -7.13
N THR A 260 -6.59 -18.40 -8.21
CA THR A 260 -6.37 -19.74 -8.78
C THR A 260 -4.98 -19.93 -9.39
N ASP A 261 -4.34 -18.84 -9.83
CA ASP A 261 -2.97 -18.81 -10.36
C ASP A 261 -1.89 -18.83 -9.26
N GLY A 262 -2.28 -18.84 -7.98
CA GLY A 262 -1.39 -18.84 -6.84
C GLY A 262 -1.02 -17.45 -6.31
N ALA A 263 -1.39 -16.37 -7.01
CA ALA A 263 -1.24 -15.01 -6.50
C ALA A 263 -2.16 -14.76 -5.30
N TYR A 264 -1.88 -13.70 -4.55
CA TYR A 264 -2.69 -13.31 -3.40
C TYR A 264 -2.82 -11.80 -3.28
N PHE A 265 -3.83 -11.36 -2.54
CA PHE A 265 -4.02 -9.98 -2.13
C PHE A 265 -4.42 -9.95 -0.66
N CYS A 266 -3.81 -9.07 0.15
CA CYS A 266 -4.18 -8.85 1.53
C CYS A 266 -4.64 -7.40 1.73
N ASP A 267 -5.67 -7.19 2.54
CA ASP A 267 -6.25 -5.88 2.87
C ASP A 267 -5.28 -4.90 3.57
N CYS A 268 -4.14 -5.39 4.07
CA CYS A 268 -3.03 -4.57 4.57
C CYS A 268 -2.19 -3.95 3.44
N CYS A 269 -2.42 -4.33 2.17
CA CYS A 269 -1.76 -3.84 0.96
C CYS A 269 -0.23 -3.87 0.94
N MET A 270 0.46 -4.47 1.92
CA MET A 270 1.93 -4.50 1.96
C MET A 270 2.53 -5.19 0.73
N GLY A 271 1.92 -6.28 0.25
CA GLY A 271 2.33 -6.95 -0.97
C GLY A 271 2.25 -6.05 -2.20
N SER A 272 1.18 -5.25 -2.31
CA SER A 272 0.97 -4.32 -3.42
C SER A 272 1.79 -3.04 -3.30
N ASN A 273 2.03 -2.54 -2.08
CA ASN A 273 2.66 -1.24 -1.84
C ASN A 273 4.18 -1.34 -1.70
N LEU A 274 4.68 -2.38 -1.02
CA LEU A 274 6.11 -2.59 -0.80
C LEU A 274 6.69 -3.66 -1.71
N GLY A 275 5.86 -4.44 -2.40
CA GLY A 275 6.32 -5.59 -3.17
C GLY A 275 6.91 -6.67 -2.27
N LEU A 276 6.42 -6.80 -1.03
CA LEU A 276 6.92 -7.75 -0.03
C LEU A 276 5.75 -8.46 0.66
N PRO A 277 5.87 -9.78 0.95
CA PRO A 277 4.85 -10.48 1.73
C PRO A 277 4.70 -9.91 3.14
N CYS A 278 3.44 -9.73 3.55
CA CYS A 278 3.09 -9.34 4.92
C CYS A 278 3.11 -10.53 5.86
N LEU A 279 3.12 -10.23 7.16
CA LEU A 279 2.90 -11.24 8.20
C LEU A 279 1.62 -12.06 8.00
N HIS A 280 0.54 -11.50 7.41
CA HIS A 280 -0.70 -12.24 7.17
C HIS A 280 -0.51 -13.35 6.12
N PHE A 281 0.29 -13.07 5.09
CA PHE A 281 0.68 -14.06 4.11
C PHE A 281 1.49 -15.19 4.76
N PHE A 282 2.47 -14.86 5.61
CA PHE A 282 3.28 -15.88 6.30
C PHE A 282 2.47 -16.70 7.30
N ALA A 283 1.49 -16.10 7.97
CA ALA A 283 0.57 -16.81 8.86
C ALA A 283 -0.26 -17.83 8.08
N ALA A 284 -0.73 -17.46 6.89
CA ALA A 284 -1.48 -18.35 6.00
C ALA A 284 -0.58 -19.42 5.36
N LEU A 285 0.64 -19.07 4.96
CA LEU A 285 1.61 -20.01 4.36
C LEU A 285 1.88 -21.20 5.28
N THR A 286 1.93 -20.98 6.60
CA THR A 286 2.19 -22.02 7.60
C THR A 286 0.96 -22.85 7.97
N ARG A 287 -0.25 -22.34 7.75
CA ARG A 287 -1.50 -22.93 8.24
C ARG A 287 -2.43 -23.44 7.16
N VAL A 288 -2.23 -23.04 5.92
CA VAL A 288 -3.12 -23.36 4.79
C VAL A 288 -2.40 -24.26 3.80
N GLN A 289 -2.88 -25.50 3.69
CA GLN A 289 -2.35 -26.45 2.72
C GLN A 289 -2.55 -25.96 1.27
N GLY A 290 -1.50 -26.11 0.45
CA GLY A 290 -1.51 -25.70 -0.95
C GLY A 290 -1.28 -24.20 -1.17
N MET A 291 -0.83 -23.48 -0.14
CA MET A 291 -0.27 -22.13 -0.27
C MET A 291 1.22 -22.24 -0.61
N GLY A 292 1.64 -21.59 -1.70
CA GLY A 292 3.02 -21.60 -2.16
C GLY A 292 3.73 -20.28 -1.88
N PHE A 293 5.03 -20.34 -1.67
CA PHE A 293 5.91 -19.16 -1.70
C PHE A 293 6.66 -19.13 -3.03
N TYR A 294 6.47 -18.06 -3.79
CA TYR A 294 7.21 -17.82 -5.02
C TYR A 294 8.04 -16.56 -4.85
N ILE A 295 9.29 -16.56 -5.32
CA ILE A 295 10.16 -15.38 -5.23
C ILE A 295 9.58 -14.19 -6.01
N THR A 296 8.74 -14.46 -7.02
CA THR A 296 7.98 -13.44 -7.77
C THR A 296 6.95 -12.69 -6.92
N HIS A 297 6.61 -13.18 -5.72
CA HIS A 297 5.87 -12.41 -4.73
C HIS A 297 6.67 -11.21 -4.20
N ILE A 298 7.98 -11.21 -4.43
CA ILE A 298 8.86 -10.08 -4.17
C ILE A 298 9.12 -9.37 -5.49
N ARG A 299 8.62 -8.14 -5.62
CA ARG A 299 8.87 -7.36 -6.85
C ARG A 299 10.36 -7.04 -6.94
N THR A 300 11.00 -7.45 -8.03
CA THR A 300 12.37 -7.04 -8.36
C THR A 300 12.41 -5.53 -8.61
N ARG A 301 13.44 -4.85 -8.08
CA ARG A 301 13.67 -3.42 -8.28
C ARG A 301 13.85 -3.07 -9.76
#